data_AF-A0AAP7DH91-F1
#
_entry.id   AF-A0AAP7DH91-F1
#
_cell.length_a   1.000
_cell.length_b   1.000
_cell.length_c   1.000
_cell.angle_alpha   90.00
_cell.angle_beta   90.00
_cell.angle_gamma   90.00
#
_symmetry.space_group_name_H-M   'P 1'
#
loop_
_entity.id
_entity.type
_entity.pdbx_description
1 polymer ?
#
loop_
_entity_poly.entity_id
_entity_poly.type
_entity_poly.pdbx_seq_one_letter_code
_entity_poly.pdbx_strand_id
1 'polypeptide(L)'
;MSRPTRKEMAIVQLMLAISLVLGVLPPLVMYFVTRKSTSYYREASHKALNFHLTIFPLFVASYALPSLYKYILLMIETIIILYAMIHIARNKAYRYPAIPYIKKQTESRRAYHDWHVDNRTVGGTNRNHDSNA
;
A
#
# COMPACT_ATOMS: atom_id res chain seq x y z
N MET A 1 -14.10 7.28 -6.33
CA MET A 1 -13.82 6.65 -5.02
C MET A 1 -14.89 7.11 -4.05
N SER A 2 -15.66 6.18 -3.49
CA SER A 2 -16.63 6.50 -2.43
C SER A 2 -15.88 7.03 -1.21
N ARG A 3 -16.42 8.06 -0.55
CA ARG A 3 -15.79 8.64 0.65
C ARG A 3 -15.70 7.54 1.72
N PRO A 4 -14.53 7.35 2.37
CA PRO A 4 -14.41 6.39 3.45
C PRO A 4 -15.34 6.75 4.59
N THR A 5 -15.96 5.75 5.18
CA THR A 5 -16.85 5.89 6.34
C THR A 5 -16.03 6.26 7.59
N ARG A 6 -16.66 6.90 8.58
CA ARG A 6 -15.99 7.22 9.85
C ARG A 6 -15.46 5.97 10.57
N LYS A 7 -16.16 4.83 10.44
CA LYS A 7 -15.72 3.53 10.97
C LYS A 7 -14.43 3.06 10.30
N GLU A 8 -14.36 3.17 8.98
CA GLU A 8 -13.15 2.82 8.22
C GLU A 8 -11.95 3.66 8.63
N MET A 9 -12.13 4.98 8.75
CA MET A 9 -11.07 5.89 9.22
C MET A 9 -10.60 5.55 10.64
N ALA A 10 -11.54 5.31 11.56
CA ALA A 10 -11.20 5.00 12.95
C ALA A 10 -10.40 3.70 13.06
N ILE A 11 -10.76 2.67 12.30
CA ILE A 11 -10.04 1.40 12.28
C ILE A 11 -8.63 1.57 11.70
N VAL A 12 -8.47 2.36 10.62
CA VAL A 12 -7.14 2.66 10.06
C VAL A 12 -6.29 3.48 11.04
N GLN A 13 -6.88 4.46 11.73
CA GLN A 13 -6.18 5.23 12.76
C GLN A 13 -5.76 4.34 13.94
N LEU A 14 -6.62 3.42 14.36
CA LEU A 14 -6.29 2.44 15.39
C LEU A 14 -5.14 1.53 14.93
N MET A 15 -5.16 1.05 13.69
CA MET A 15 -4.07 0.27 13.11
C MET A 15 -2.74 1.05 13.14
N LEU A 16 -2.76 2.35 12.81
CA LEU A 16 -1.58 3.22 12.86
C LEU A 16 -1.10 3.48 14.29
N ALA A 17 -2.03 3.66 15.23
CA ALA A 17 -1.68 3.85 16.64
C ALA A 17 -1.02 2.59 17.23
N ILE A 18 -1.59 1.42 16.97
CA ILE A 18 -1.02 0.14 17.44
C ILE A 18 0.32 -0.13 16.74
N SER A 19 0.51 0.31 15.49
CA SER A 19 1.76 0.11 14.76
C SER A 19 2.94 0.89 15.37
N LEU A 20 2.70 1.96 16.14
CA LEU A 20 3.78 2.62 16.89
C LEU A 20 4.40 1.71 17.97
N VAL A 21 3.62 0.77 18.50
CA VAL A 21 4.07 -0.15 19.56
C VAL A 21 4.52 -1.49 18.98
N LEU A 22 3.73 -2.03 18.04
CA LEU A 22 3.95 -3.36 17.45
C LEU A 22 4.69 -3.31 16.10
N GLY A 23 5.07 -2.13 15.63
CA GLY A 23 5.77 -1.94 14.36
C GLY A 23 4.97 -2.43 13.15
N VAL A 24 5.59 -3.30 12.36
CA VAL A 24 5.04 -3.80 11.08
C VAL A 24 3.83 -4.72 11.24
N LEU A 25 3.55 -5.27 12.43
CA LEU A 25 2.54 -6.31 12.60
C LEU A 25 1.10 -5.83 12.29
N PRO A 26 0.60 -4.71 12.84
CA PRO A 26 -0.76 -4.26 12.56
C PRO A 26 -1.06 -3.98 11.08
N PRO A 27 -0.21 -3.24 10.32
CA PRO A 27 -0.45 -3.02 8.90
C PRO A 27 -0.32 -4.32 8.08
N LEU A 28 0.53 -5.27 8.51
CA LEU A 28 0.62 -6.58 7.86
C LEU A 28 -0.65 -7.40 8.04
N VAL A 29 -1.16 -7.49 9.28
CA VAL A 29 -2.42 -8.19 9.58
C VAL A 29 -3.58 -7.55 8.81
N MET A 30 -3.70 -6.22 8.85
CA MET A 30 -4.75 -5.52 8.10
C MET A 30 -4.61 -5.78 6.60
N TYR A 31 -3.39 -5.81 6.05
CA TYR A 31 -3.16 -6.09 4.64
C TYR A 31 -3.66 -7.49 4.23
N PHE A 32 -3.38 -8.52 5.04
CA PHE A 32 -3.86 -9.87 4.77
C PHE A 32 -5.38 -9.99 4.89
N VAL A 33 -5.97 -9.44 5.95
CA VAL A 33 -7.43 -9.46 6.17
C VAL A 33 -8.17 -8.71 5.07
N THR A 34 -7.62 -7.58 4.62
CA THR A 34 -8.29 -6.69 3.65
C THR A 34 -7.93 -7.00 2.20
N ARG A 35 -7.19 -8.07 1.94
CA ARG A 35 -6.77 -8.50 0.60
C ARG A 35 -7.94 -8.67 -0.38
N LYS A 36 -9.12 -9.08 0.12
CA LYS A 36 -10.37 -9.23 -0.65
C LYS A 36 -11.43 -8.15 -0.36
N SER A 37 -11.11 -7.15 0.47
CA SER A 37 -12.06 -6.18 1.02
C SER A 37 -11.96 -4.80 0.35
N THR A 38 -12.62 -3.80 0.94
CA THR A 38 -12.77 -2.43 0.43
C THR A 38 -11.43 -1.79 0.06
N SER A 39 -11.47 -0.97 -1.00
CA SER A 39 -10.28 -0.32 -1.55
C SER A 39 -9.55 0.56 -0.52
N TYR A 40 -10.26 1.12 0.47
CA TYR A 40 -9.70 2.06 1.42
C TYR A 40 -8.74 1.39 2.42
N TYR A 41 -9.16 0.31 3.09
CA TYR A 41 -8.29 -0.42 4.02
C TYR A 41 -7.07 -1.00 3.33
N ARG A 42 -7.26 -1.53 2.12
CA ARG A 42 -6.16 -2.08 1.33
C ARG A 42 -5.13 -1.01 0.97
N GLU A 43 -5.57 0.18 0.58
CA GLU A 43 -4.67 1.29 0.27
C GLU A 43 -3.95 1.82 1.50
N ALA A 44 -4.65 1.97 2.62
CA ALA A 44 -4.06 2.44 3.88
C ALA A 44 -3.04 1.44 4.42
N SER A 45 -3.38 0.16 4.46
CA SER A 45 -2.47 -0.91 4.88
C SER A 45 -1.27 -1.04 3.95
N HIS A 46 -1.43 -0.97 2.62
CA HIS A 46 -0.29 -0.94 1.68
C HIS A 46 0.68 0.19 1.96
N LYS A 47 0.17 1.41 2.13
CA LYS A 47 0.99 2.59 2.42
C LYS A 47 1.75 2.42 3.73
N ALA A 48 1.05 2.03 4.80
CA ALA A 48 1.66 1.84 6.11
C ALA A 48 2.67 0.69 6.11
N LEU A 49 2.37 -0.42 5.42
CA LEU A 49 3.25 -1.57 5.32
C LEU A 49 4.54 -1.24 4.56
N ASN A 50 4.44 -0.54 3.42
CA ASN A 50 5.63 -0.06 2.68
C ASN A 50 6.50 0.87 3.53
N PHE A 51 5.89 1.73 4.34
CA PHE A 51 6.61 2.60 5.26
C PHE A 51 7.35 1.82 6.35
N HIS A 52 6.66 0.93 7.07
CA HIS A 52 7.30 0.12 8.12
C HIS A 52 8.36 -0.82 7.54
N LEU A 53 8.16 -1.41 6.36
CA LEU A 53 9.19 -2.21 5.68
C LEU A 53 10.42 -1.39 5.25
N THR A 54 10.25 -0.09 5.00
CA THR A 54 11.38 0.81 4.72
C THR A 54 12.19 1.08 6.00
N ILE A 55 11.51 1.33 7.12
CA ILE A 55 12.17 1.67 8.40
C ILE A 55 12.69 0.42 9.12
N PHE A 56 12.02 -0.73 8.98
CA PHE A 56 12.33 -1.94 9.74
C PHE A 56 13.79 -2.41 9.62
N PRO A 57 14.41 -2.48 8.44
CA PRO A 57 15.84 -2.82 8.33
C PRO A 57 16.75 -1.79 9.03
N LEU A 58 16.42 -0.50 8.94
CA LEU A 58 17.16 0.57 9.62
C LEU A 58 17.02 0.46 11.13
N PHE A 59 15.81 0.13 11.60
CA PHE A 59 15.53 -0.09 13.01
C PHE A 59 16.28 -1.31 13.56
N VAL A 60 16.33 -2.41 12.81
CA VAL A 60 17.14 -3.59 13.17
C VAL A 60 18.63 -3.25 13.19
N ALA A 61 19.15 -2.55 12.18
CA ALA A 61 20.54 -2.12 12.13
C ALA A 61 20.90 -1.15 13.29
N SER A 62 19.92 -0.36 13.77
CA SER A 62 20.13 0.57 14.89
C SER A 62 20.47 -0.11 16.22
N TYR A 63 20.18 -1.42 16.38
CA TYR A 63 20.60 -2.17 17.57
C TYR A 63 22.12 -2.36 17.67
N ALA A 64 22.84 -2.25 16.55
CA ALA A 64 24.30 -2.26 16.53
C ALA A 64 24.91 -0.86 16.79
N LEU A 65 24.08 0.20 16.83
CA LEU A 65 24.47 1.57 17.06
C LEU A 65 24.14 2.02 18.50
N PRO A 66 24.69 3.16 18.95
CA PRO A 66 24.31 3.76 20.23
C PRO A 66 22.79 3.99 20.34
N SER A 67 22.24 3.80 21.54
CA SER A 67 20.78 3.85 21.82
C SER A 67 20.10 5.14 21.34
N LEU A 68 20.83 6.26 21.27
CA LEU A 68 20.33 7.53 20.75
C LEU A 68 19.75 7.41 19.33
N TYR A 69 20.39 6.64 18.44
CA TYR A 69 19.92 6.46 17.06
C TYR A 69 18.55 5.80 16.98
N LYS A 70 18.30 4.81 17.85
CA LYS A 70 17.00 4.14 17.93
C LYS A 70 15.89 5.13 18.30
N TYR A 71 16.13 6.01 19.27
CA TYR A 71 15.14 7.01 19.67
C TYR A 71 14.89 8.06 18.59
N ILE A 72 15.93 8.47 17.86
CA ILE A 72 15.78 9.39 16.71
C ILE A 72 14.91 8.75 15.63
N LEU A 73 15.16 7.48 15.28
CA LEU A 73 14.35 6.76 14.29
C LEU A 73 12.88 6.65 14.74
N LEU A 74 12.63 6.27 16.00
CA LEU A 74 11.27 6.19 16.57
C LEU A 74 10.56 7.55 16.56
N MET A 75 11.28 8.63 16.85
CA MET A 75 10.71 9.98 16.83
C MET A 75 10.29 10.37 15.41
N ILE A 76 11.14 10.14 14.40
CA ILE A 76 10.84 10.41 12.99
C ILE A 76 9.63 9.57 12.53
N GLU A 77 9.63 8.28 12.85
CA GLU A 77 8.53 7.36 12.56
C GLU A 77 7.21 7.87 13.14
N THR A 78 7.23 8.28 14.41
CA THR A 78 6.06 8.79 15.13
C THR A 78 5.51 10.06 14.48
N ILE A 79 6.37 11.01 14.11
CA ILE A 79 5.96 12.26 13.45
C ILE A 79 5.27 11.97 12.11
N ILE A 80 5.83 11.06 11.32
CA ILE A 80 5.29 10.69 10.00
C ILE A 80 3.92 9.99 10.13
N ILE A 81 3.79 9.07 11.10
CA ILE A 81 2.51 8.39 11.36
C ILE A 81 1.46 9.38 11.87
N LEU A 82 1.83 10.28 12.78
CA LEU A 82 0.92 11.30 13.30
C LEU A 82 0.44 12.24 12.19
N TYR A 83 1.33 12.67 11.30
CA TYR A 83 0.98 13.45 10.11
C TYR A 83 -0.06 12.72 9.24
N ALA A 84 0.14 11.41 9.00
CA ALA A 84 -0.81 10.59 8.26
C ALA A 84 -2.16 10.47 8.98
N MET A 85 -2.16 10.25 10.30
CA MET A 85 -3.39 10.19 11.12
C MET A 85 -4.20 11.49 11.03
N ILE A 86 -3.54 12.64 11.09
CA ILE A 86 -4.19 13.96 10.94
C ILE A 86 -4.78 14.12 9.54
N HIS A 87 -4.05 13.73 8.49
CA HIS A 87 -4.58 13.77 7.13
C HIS A 87 -5.79 12.85 6.94
N ILE A 88 -5.76 11.64 7.50
CA ILE A 88 -6.89 10.71 7.51
C ILE A 88 -8.10 11.34 8.21
N ALA A 89 -7.90 11.95 9.39
CA ALA A 89 -8.95 12.63 10.14
C ALA A 89 -9.60 13.77 9.33
N ARG A 90 -8.81 14.48 8.52
CA ARG A 90 -9.26 15.57 7.63
C ARG A 90 -9.78 15.06 6.29
N ASN A 91 -9.84 13.75 6.08
CA ASN A 91 -10.21 13.11 4.82
C ASN A 91 -9.38 13.60 3.61
N LYS A 92 -8.12 13.96 3.85
CA LYS A 92 -7.15 14.40 2.85
C LYS A 92 -6.25 13.25 2.42
N ALA A 93 -5.83 13.27 1.15
CA ALA A 93 -4.81 12.36 0.68
C ALA A 93 -3.50 12.62 1.44
N TYR A 94 -2.79 11.54 1.77
CA TYR A 94 -1.45 11.56 2.33
C TYR A 94 -0.56 10.55 1.61
N ARG A 95 0.75 10.81 1.64
CA ARG A 95 1.78 9.97 1.02
C ARG A 95 2.93 9.83 2.01
N TYR A 96 3.36 8.60 2.22
CA TYR A 96 4.57 8.34 2.99
C TYR A 96 5.80 8.52 2.09
N PRO A 97 6.92 9.06 2.62
CA PRO A 97 8.22 9.00 1.97
C PRO A 97 8.79 7.58 2.11
N ALA A 98 8.14 6.59 1.49
CA ALA A 98 8.45 5.18 1.62
C ALA A 98 8.74 4.56 0.24
N ILE A 99 9.62 3.56 0.22
CA ILE A 99 9.90 2.78 -0.99
C ILE A 99 8.68 1.88 -1.25
N PRO A 100 8.10 1.90 -2.47
CA PRO A 100 6.92 1.09 -2.78
C PRO A 100 7.33 -0.37 -3.00
N TYR A 101 7.46 -1.13 -1.92
CA TYR A 101 7.76 -2.57 -2.00
C TYR A 101 6.59 -3.38 -2.55
N ILE A 102 5.35 -2.98 -2.22
CA ILE A 102 4.15 -3.66 -2.69
C ILE A 102 3.47 -2.83 -3.77
N LYS A 103 3.50 -3.34 -5.01
CA LYS A 103 2.87 -2.71 -6.19
C LYS A 103 1.35 -2.77 -6.08
N LYS A 104 0.67 -1.69 -6.49
CA LYS A 104 -0.80 -1.61 -6.47
C LYS A 104 -1.37 -2.58 -7.51
N GLN A 105 -2.13 -3.59 -7.09
CA GLN A 105 -2.71 -4.64 -7.94
C GLN A 105 -3.52 -4.13 -9.15
N THR A 106 -3.96 -2.88 -9.13
CA THR A 106 -4.69 -2.25 -10.24
C THR A 106 -3.82 -2.14 -11.51
N GLU A 107 -2.50 -1.97 -11.39
CA GLU A 107 -1.59 -1.97 -12.54
C GLU A 107 -1.46 -3.36 -13.15
N SER A 108 -1.40 -4.40 -12.32
CA SER A 108 -1.32 -5.80 -12.77
C SER A 108 -2.57 -6.23 -13.54
N ARG A 109 -3.76 -5.83 -13.07
CA ARG A 109 -5.02 -6.11 -13.76
C ARG A 109 -5.20 -5.30 -15.04
N ARG A 110 -4.75 -4.04 -15.06
CA ARG A 110 -4.75 -3.24 -16.30
C ARG A 110 -3.79 -3.81 -17.32
N ALA A 111 -2.56 -4.13 -16.95
CA ALA A 111 -1.59 -4.77 -17.85
C ALA A 111 -2.11 -6.10 -18.41
N TYR A 112 -2.77 -6.92 -17.57
CA TYR A 112 -3.40 -8.17 -18.02
C TYR A 112 -4.58 -7.91 -18.97
N HIS A 113 -5.45 -6.94 -18.65
CA HIS A 113 -6.56 -6.57 -19.51
C HIS A 113 -6.07 -6.02 -20.86
N ASP A 114 -5.06 -5.15 -20.85
CA ASP A 114 -4.47 -4.54 -22.04
C ASP A 114 -3.83 -5.59 -22.94
N TRP A 115 -3.02 -6.48 -22.37
CA TRP A 115 -2.41 -7.61 -23.09
C TRP A 115 -3.47 -8.52 -23.74
N HIS A 116 -4.57 -8.80 -23.04
CA HIS A 116 -5.66 -9.63 -23.57
C HIS A 116 -6.58 -8.92 -24.57
N VAL A 117 -6.62 -7.59 -24.58
CA VAL A 117 -7.34 -6.81 -25.59
C VAL A 117 -6.51 -6.75 -26.86
N ASP A 118 -5.22 -6.42 -26.75
CA ASP A 118 -4.30 -6.32 -27.89
C ASP A 118 -4.13 -7.67 -28.61
N ASN A 119 -3.93 -8.76 -27.86
CA ASN A 119 -3.85 -10.10 -28.47
C ASN A 119 -5.16 -10.58 -29.08
N ARG A 120 -6.32 -10.01 -28.71
CA ARG A 120 -7.61 -10.34 -29.34
C ARG A 120 -7.78 -9.59 -30.67
N THR A 121 -7.25 -8.37 -30.77
CA THR A 121 -7.31 -7.57 -32.00
C THR A 121 -6.34 -8.07 -33.07
N VAL A 122 -5.21 -8.66 -32.68
CA VAL A 122 -4.22 -9.19 -33.63
C VAL A 122 -4.57 -10.59 -34.15
N GLY A 123 -5.36 -11.39 -33.40
CA GLY A 123 -5.75 -12.75 -33.78
C GLY A 123 -7.00 -12.87 -34.69
N GLY A 124 -7.66 -11.76 -35.03
CA GLY A 124 -8.96 -11.74 -35.72
C GLY A 124 -8.92 -11.44 -37.22
N THR A 125 -7.77 -11.06 -37.78
CA THR A 125 -7.65 -10.53 -39.15
C THR A 125 -6.73 -11.37 -40.04
N ASN A 126 -6.94 -12.69 -40.13
CA ASN A 126 -6.54 -13.42 -41.33
C ASN A 126 -7.16 -14.82 -41.47
N ARG A 127 -8.43 -14.93 -41.87
CA ARG A 127 -9.02 -16.21 -42.35
C ARG A 127 -10.12 -16.06 -43.40
N ASN A 128 -10.11 -14.98 -44.20
CA ASN A 128 -11.09 -14.82 -45.29
C ASN A 128 -10.44 -14.16 -46.52
N HIS A 129 -9.41 -14.78 -47.07
CA HIS A 129 -9.08 -14.65 -48.48
C HIS A 129 -8.12 -15.79 -48.80
N ASP A 130 -8.63 -16.83 -49.48
CA ASP A 130 -7.91 -17.70 -50.43
C ASP A 130 -8.75 -18.97 -50.65
N SER A 131 -9.92 -18.77 -51.24
CA SER A 131 -10.70 -19.82 -51.86
C SER A 131 -11.41 -19.22 -53.07
N ASN A 132 -10.61 -18.93 -54.10
CA ASN A 132 -11.02 -18.74 -55.50
C ASN A 132 -9.77 -18.59 -56.38
N ALA A 133 -9.19 -19.73 -56.75
CA ALA A 133 -8.40 -19.93 -57.97
C ALA A 133 -8.29 -21.43 -58.24
#